data_AF-A0A662HQX9-F1
#
_entry.id   AF-A0A662HQX9-F1
#
_cell.length_a   1.000
_cell.length_b   1.000
_cell.length_c   1.000
_cell.angle_alpha   90.00
_cell.angle_beta   90.00
_cell.angle_gamma   90.00
#
_symmetry.space_group_name_H-M   'P 1'
#
loop_
_entity.id
_entity.type
_entity.pdbx_description
1 polymer ?
#
loop_
_entity_poly.entity_id
_entity_poly.type
_entity_poly.pdbx_seq_one_letter_code
_entity_poly.pdbx_strand_id
1 'polypeptide(L)'
;LSRADRHILIRKSDLKPFILDFETASLTSRGSNLTQVISFLFIKPCTISTKISQILGTVDKTALIKLLKDYKKYRTRKIFEEILKLLHLS
;
A
#
# COMPACT_ATOMS: atom_id res chain seq x y z
N LEU A 1 -4.80 8.43 8.41
CA LEU A 1 -4.46 7.02 8.72
C LEU A 1 -2.99 6.88 9.10
N SER A 2 -2.68 6.85 10.40
CA SER A 2 -1.32 6.59 10.92
C SER A 2 -1.13 5.13 11.42
N ARG A 3 -2.18 4.30 11.36
CA ARG A 3 -2.24 2.92 11.90
C ARG A 3 -2.97 1.94 10.96
N ALA A 4 -2.36 1.62 9.82
CA ALA A 4 -2.94 0.68 8.85
C ALA A 4 -3.19 -0.72 9.42
N ASP A 5 -2.41 -1.11 10.44
CA ASP A 5 -2.53 -2.33 11.22
C ASP A 5 -3.89 -2.51 11.93
N ARG A 6 -4.62 -1.41 12.18
CA ARG A 6 -5.96 -1.46 12.79
C ARG A 6 -7.11 -1.56 11.79
N HIS A 7 -6.82 -1.34 10.50
CA HIS A 7 -7.83 -1.27 9.44
C HIS A 7 -7.80 -2.49 8.50
N ILE A 8 -6.88 -3.44 8.71
CA ILE A 8 -6.78 -4.67 7.94
C ILE A 8 -6.96 -5.84 8.91
N LEU A 9 -8.09 -6.54 8.81
CA LEU A 9 -8.34 -7.78 9.52
C LEU A 9 -8.04 -8.97 8.61
N ILE A 10 -7.38 -9.99 9.16
CA ILE A 10 -7.23 -11.29 8.49
C ILE A 10 -8.08 -12.27 9.28
N ARG A 11 -9.09 -12.85 8.62
CA ARG A 11 -9.91 -13.88 9.26
C ARG A 11 -9.07 -15.15 9.41
N LYS A 12 -8.96 -15.66 10.64
CA LYS A 12 -8.08 -16.81 10.94
C LYS A 12 -8.51 -18.10 10.25
N SER A 13 -9.80 -18.29 9.95
CA SER A 13 -10.33 -19.55 9.41
C SER A 13 -9.90 -19.82 7.96
N ASP A 14 -9.73 -18.77 7.15
CA ASP A 14 -9.44 -18.89 5.72
C ASP A 14 -8.41 -17.87 5.21
N LEU A 15 -7.76 -17.16 6.14
CA LEU A 15 -6.80 -16.09 5.88
C LEU A 15 -7.34 -14.96 4.98
N LYS A 16 -8.67 -14.82 4.88
CA LYS A 16 -9.28 -13.80 4.01
C LYS A 16 -9.05 -12.40 4.61
N PRO A 17 -8.50 -11.45 3.84
CA PRO A 17 -8.32 -10.08 4.30
C PRO A 17 -9.65 -9.31 4.20
N PHE A 18 -9.91 -8.46 5.20
CA PHE A 18 -11.01 -7.52 5.28
C PHE A 18 -10.45 -6.14 5.58
N ILE A 19 -10.86 -5.14 4.79
CA ILE A 19 -10.48 -3.74 5.01
C ILE A 19 -11.62 -3.07 5.77
N LEU A 20 -11.35 -2.69 7.01
CA LEU A 20 -12.23 -1.89 7.85
C LEU A 20 -11.79 -0.41 7.76
N ASP A 21 -12.10 0.22 6.63
CA ASP A 21 -11.81 1.64 6.41
C ASP A 21 -13.00 2.30 5.72
N PHE A 22 -14.01 2.70 6.50
CA PHE A 22 -15.28 3.27 6.02
C PHE A 22 -15.49 4.73 6.43
N GLU A 23 -14.62 5.34 7.25
CA GLU A 23 -14.87 6.71 7.75
C GLU A 23 -14.34 7.83 6.84
N THR A 24 -13.31 7.60 6.03
CA THR A 24 -12.64 8.67 5.25
C THR A 24 -12.44 8.38 3.77
N ALA A 25 -13.18 7.41 3.23
CA ALA A 25 -13.16 7.11 1.80
C ALA A 25 -13.71 8.32 1.01
N SER A 26 -12.79 9.09 0.44
CA SER A 26 -13.10 10.24 -0.39
C SER A 26 -12.21 10.21 -1.61
N LEU A 27 -12.81 10.45 -2.77
CA LEU A 27 -12.09 10.60 -4.04
C LEU A 27 -11.18 11.85 -4.04
N THR A 28 -11.34 12.75 -3.07
CA THR A 28 -10.70 14.08 -3.03
C THR A 28 -9.74 14.29 -1.86
N SER A 29 -9.71 13.42 -0.84
CA SER A 29 -8.89 13.65 0.36
C SER A 29 -7.37 13.65 0.06
N ARG A 30 -6.61 14.48 0.80
CA ARG A 30 -5.12 14.57 0.74
C ARG A 30 -4.42 13.29 1.21
N GLY A 31 -5.11 12.44 1.99
CA GLY A 31 -4.60 11.15 2.43
C GLY A 31 -4.94 10.07 1.42
N SER A 32 -4.00 9.73 0.53
CA SER A 32 -4.19 8.56 -0.33
C SER A 32 -4.05 7.29 0.52
N ASN A 33 -5.16 6.60 0.78
CA ASN A 33 -5.19 5.30 1.46
C ASN A 33 -4.21 4.32 0.80
N LEU A 34 -4.07 4.39 -0.53
CA LEU A 34 -3.06 3.64 -1.27
C LEU A 34 -1.64 3.96 -0.76
N THR A 35 -1.27 5.24 -0.66
CA THR A 35 0.07 5.60 -0.17
C THR A 35 0.30 5.12 1.26
N GLN A 36 -0.69 5.18 2.13
CA GLN A 36 -0.55 4.71 3.52
C GLN A 36 -0.34 3.19 3.58
N VAL A 37 -1.15 2.42 2.85
CA VAL A 37 -1.03 0.96 2.78
C VAL A 37 0.31 0.56 2.17
N ILE A 38 0.67 1.08 1.00
CA ILE A 38 1.95 0.75 0.35
C ILE A 38 3.13 1.16 1.23
N SER A 39 3.09 2.31 1.89
CA SER A 39 4.17 2.73 2.79
C SER A 39 4.31 1.81 4.00
N PHE A 40 3.21 1.30 4.55
CA PHE A 40 3.24 0.34 5.65
C PHE A 40 3.79 -1.02 5.21
N LEU A 41 3.36 -1.51 4.05
CA LEU A 41 3.73 -2.84 3.56
C LEU A 41 5.17 -2.90 3.03
N PHE A 42 5.69 -1.83 2.40
CA PHE A 42 6.97 -1.91 1.67
C PHE A 42 8.04 -0.93 2.16
N ILE A 43 7.67 0.18 2.81
CA ILE A 43 8.62 1.27 3.11
C ILE A 43 9.03 1.28 4.59
N LYS A 44 8.04 1.29 5.50
CA LYS A 44 8.29 1.36 6.94
C LYS A 44 9.00 0.09 7.41
N PRO A 45 10.20 0.21 8.02
CA PRO A 45 10.90 -0.95 8.59
C PRO A 45 10.05 -1.58 9.68
N CYS A 46 9.53 -2.78 9.39
CA CYS A 46 8.75 -3.59 10.32
C CYS A 46 8.74 -5.05 9.88
N THR A 47 8.39 -5.96 10.79
CA THR A 47 8.32 -7.40 10.53
C THR A 47 7.49 -7.75 9.29
N ILE A 48 6.42 -7.00 9.03
CA ILE A 48 5.55 -7.21 7.87
C ILE A 48 6.31 -6.87 6.58
N SER A 49 6.96 -5.70 6.51
CA SER A 49 7.74 -5.30 5.34
C SER A 49 8.90 -6.24 5.02
N THR A 50 9.54 -6.81 6.06
CA THR A 50 10.57 -7.84 5.90
C THR A 50 9.99 -9.11 5.31
N LYS A 51 8.87 -9.62 5.85
CA LYS A 51 8.21 -10.82 5.31
C LYS A 51 7.74 -10.64 3.88
N ILE A 52 7.18 -9.47 3.55
CA ILE A 52 6.75 -9.15 2.19
C ILE A 52 7.94 -9.15 1.23
N SER A 53 9.07 -8.56 1.63
CA SER A 53 10.28 -8.56 0.81
C SER A 53 10.86 -9.97 0.60
N GLN A 54 10.68 -10.88 1.57
CA GLN A 54 11.06 -12.29 1.43
C GLN A 54 10.14 -13.05 0.46
N ILE A 55 8.86 -12.67 0.36
CA ILE A 55 7.86 -13.34 -0.50
C ILE A 55 7.91 -12.80 -1.94
N LEU A 56 7.96 -11.47 -2.10
CA LEU A 56 7.83 -10.79 -3.40
C LEU A 56 9.19 -10.34 -3.99
N GLY A 57 10.27 -10.51 -3.23
CA GLY A 57 11.58 -9.97 -3.56
C GLY A 57 11.77 -8.51 -3.09
N THR A 58 12.97 -7.99 -3.32
CA THR A 58 13.31 -6.61 -2.96
C THR A 58 12.69 -5.63 -3.95
N VAL A 59 11.97 -4.64 -3.42
CA VAL A 59 11.41 -3.51 -4.21
C VAL A 59 12.36 -2.32 -4.14
N ASP A 60 12.55 -1.62 -5.26
CA ASP A 60 13.21 -0.31 -5.27
C ASP A 60 12.35 0.73 -4.53
N LYS A 61 12.69 0.97 -3.26
CA LYS A 61 11.99 1.91 -2.39
C LYS A 61 12.05 3.35 -2.92
N THR A 62 13.12 3.74 -3.59
CA THR A 62 13.30 5.10 -4.12
C THR A 62 12.34 5.33 -5.29
N ALA A 63 12.29 4.39 -6.23
CA ALA A 63 11.32 4.40 -7.32
C ALA A 63 9.88 4.37 -6.79
N LEU A 64 9.60 3.55 -5.77
CA LEU A 64 8.27 3.45 -5.17
C LEU A 64 7.84 4.77 -4.52
N ILE A 65 8.72 5.43 -3.75
CA ILE A 65 8.42 6.73 -3.13
C ILE A 65 8.12 7.79 -4.20
N LYS A 66 8.85 7.78 -5.32
CA LYS A 66 8.60 8.69 -6.44
C LYS A 66 7.21 8.47 -7.04
N LEU A 67 6.88 7.23 -7.40
CA LEU A 67 5.56 6.89 -7.95
C LEU A 67 4.41 7.21 -6.98
N LEU A 68 4.61 7.03 -5.67
CA LEU A 68 3.61 7.39 -4.66
C LEU A 68 3.38 8.91 -4.56
N LYS A 69 4.43 9.72 -4.75
CA LYS A 69 4.31 11.19 -4.83
C LYS A 69 3.55 11.59 -6.09
N ASP A 70 3.89 10.98 -7.24
CA ASP A 70 3.21 11.22 -8.51
C ASP A 70 1.73 10.82 -8.43
N TYR A 71 1.43 9.67 -7.82
CA TYR A 71 0.07 9.22 -7.60
C TYR A 71 -0.73 10.20 -6.74
N LYS A 72 -0.15 10.75 -5.66
CA LYS A 72 -0.82 11.77 -4.82
C LYS A 72 -1.14 13.04 -5.61
N LYS A 73 -0.30 13.41 -6.57
CA LYS A 73 -0.48 14.62 -7.39
C LYS A 73 -1.49 14.42 -8.50
N TYR A 74 -1.39 13.33 -9.25
CA TYR A 74 -2.13 13.13 -10.50
C TYR A 74 -3.25 12.07 -10.41
N ARG A 75 -3.16 11.10 -9.50
CA ARG A 75 -4.16 10.02 -9.26
C ARG A 75 -4.67 9.32 -10.53
N THR A 76 -3.78 9.00 -11.47
CA THR A 76 -4.17 8.33 -12.73
C THR A 76 -4.06 6.81 -12.62
N ARG A 77 -4.88 6.10 -13.42
CA ARG A 77 -4.83 4.64 -13.56
C ARG A 77 -3.45 4.16 -13.99
N LYS A 78 -2.81 4.87 -14.92
CA LYS A 78 -1.46 4.55 -15.41
C LYS A 78 -0.43 4.51 -14.28
N ILE A 79 -0.40 5.52 -13.40
CA ILE A 79 0.53 5.55 -12.27
C ILE A 79 0.23 4.41 -11.29
N PHE A 80 -1.04 4.08 -11.08
CA PHE A 80 -1.41 2.93 -10.26
C PHE A 80 -0.87 1.62 -10.84
N GLU A 81 -0.98 1.41 -12.15
CA GLU A 81 -0.44 0.22 -12.81
C GLU A 81 1.10 0.18 -12.76
N GLU A 82 1.78 1.31 -12.90
CA GLU A 82 3.23 1.40 -12.71
C GLU A 82 3.63 1.02 -11.28
N ILE A 83 2.85 1.42 -10.27
CA ILE A 83 3.05 0.97 -8.87
C ILE A 83 2.90 -0.54 -8.77
N LEU A 84 1.84 -1.14 -9.34
CA LEU A 84 1.62 -2.59 -9.26
C LEU A 84 2.75 -3.39 -9.93
N LYS A 85 3.21 -2.94 -11.10
CA LYS A 85 4.35 -3.55 -11.80
C LYS A 85 5.62 -3.51 -10.96
N LEU A 86 5.92 -2.36 -10.35
CA LEU A 86 7.08 -2.21 -9.47
C LEU A 86 7.01 -3.12 -8.22
N LEU A 87 5.80 -3.47 -7.78
CA LEU A 87 5.56 -4.35 -6.64
C LEU A 87 5.41 -5.82 -7.02
N HIS A 88 5.54 -6.17 -8.32
CA HIS A 88 5.33 -7.52 -8.86
C HIS A 88 3.91 -8.08 -8.61
N LEU A 89 2.89 -7.21 -8.67
CA LEU A 89 1.49 -7.55 -8.39
C LEU A 89 0.58 -7.56 -9.64
N SER A 90 1.14 -7.33 -10.82
CA SER A 90 0.43 -7.29 -12.11
C SER A 90 1.23 -7.94 -13.22
#